data_AF-A0A7X1EJU9-F1
#
_entry.id   AF-A0A7X1EJU9-F1
#
_cell.length_a   1.000
_cell.length_b   1.000
_cell.length_c   1.000
_cell.angle_alpha   90.00
_cell.angle_beta   90.00
_cell.angle_gamma   90.00
#
_symmetry.space_group_name_H-M   'P 1'
#
loop_
_entity.id
_entity.type
_entity.pdbx_description
1 polymer ?
#
loop_
_entity_poly.entity_id
_entity_poly.type
_entity_poly.pdbx_seq_one_letter_code
_entity_poly.pdbx_strand_id
1 'polypeptide(L)'
;ERQFSGSVSGTSTSFGGGTGSVDITGPIEGTNLAYRLIGEYQNEDYWRNFGKNKSSFIAPSLTWFGERATVTASYSHRDYSAPFDRGTIFDLNTGHAVNVD
;
A
#
# COMPACT_ATOMS: atom_id res chain seq x y z
N GLU A 1 10.59 -16.15 -11.62
CA GLU A 1 9.79 -15.71 -12.78
C GLU A 1 10.65 -15.81 -14.04
N ARG A 2 10.10 -16.21 -15.20
CA ARG A 2 10.85 -16.27 -16.49
C ARG A 2 10.26 -15.37 -17.58
N GLN A 3 9.15 -14.72 -17.29
CA GLN A 3 8.45 -13.81 -18.20
C GLN A 3 7.95 -12.63 -17.38
N PHE A 4 7.92 -11.46 -18.00
CA PHE A 4 7.29 -10.29 -17.42
C PHE A 4 5.81 -10.57 -17.11
N SER A 5 5.36 -10.18 -15.92
CA SER A 5 3.97 -10.22 -15.49
C SER A 5 3.67 -8.96 -14.69
N GLY A 6 2.45 -8.45 -14.84
CA GLY A 6 1.99 -7.27 -14.14
C GLY A 6 0.51 -7.34 -13.86
N SER A 7 0.11 -6.78 -12.72
CA SER A 7 -1.29 -6.54 -12.39
C SER A 7 -1.45 -5.13 -11.81
N VAL A 8 -2.61 -4.56 -12.07
CA VAL A 8 -3.08 -3.30 -11.48
C VAL A 8 -4.47 -3.57 -10.94
N SER A 9 -4.76 -3.04 -9.76
CA SER A 9 -6.09 -3.13 -9.18
C SER A 9 -6.46 -1.82 -8.51
N GLY A 10 -7.76 -1.61 -8.32
CA GLY A 10 -8.24 -0.45 -7.62
C GLY A 10 -9.63 -0.68 -7.05
N THR A 11 -9.91 0.01 -5.96
CA THR A 11 -11.20 0.05 -5.29
C THR A 11 -11.61 1.49 -5.07
N SER A 12 -12.92 1.73 -5.05
CA SER A 12 -13.50 3.00 -4.63
C SER A 12 -14.45 2.77 -3.46
N THR A 13 -14.66 3.81 -2.66
CA THR A 13 -15.57 3.75 -1.51
C THR A 13 -16.77 4.67 -1.75
N SER A 14 -17.92 4.34 -1.14
CA SER A 14 -19.09 5.23 -1.13
C SER A 14 -18.89 6.47 -0.25
N PHE A 15 -17.87 6.47 0.61
CA PHE A 15 -17.54 7.59 1.49
C PHE A 15 -16.68 8.65 0.78
N GLY A 16 -16.00 8.26 -0.29
CA GLY A 16 -15.11 9.11 -1.06
C GLY A 16 -13.68 8.55 -1.08
N GLY A 17 -13.01 8.68 -2.23
CA GLY A 17 -11.67 8.15 -2.44
C GLY A 17 -11.62 6.63 -2.65
N GLY A 18 -10.45 6.03 -2.42
CA GLY A 18 -10.20 4.63 -2.71
C GLY A 18 -8.74 4.20 -2.59
N THR A 19 -8.47 2.99 -3.08
CA THR A 19 -7.13 2.38 -3.08
C THR A 19 -6.75 1.99 -4.50
N GLY A 20 -5.50 2.20 -4.87
CA GLY A 20 -4.90 1.66 -6.09
C GLY A 20 -3.65 0.85 -5.76
N SER A 21 -3.42 -0.23 -6.49
CA SER A 21 -2.23 -1.06 -6.32
C SER A 21 -1.67 -1.54 -7.65
N VAL A 22 -0.36 -1.79 -7.64
CA VAL A 22 0.41 -2.31 -8.76
C VAL A 22 1.32 -3.41 -8.26
N ASP A 23 1.46 -4.46 -9.04
CA ASP A 23 2.39 -5.55 -8.80
C ASP A 23 3.01 -5.95 -10.12
N ILE A 24 4.30 -5.70 -10.27
CA ILE A 24 5.07 -6.05 -11.47
C ILE A 24 6.23 -6.97 -11.09
N THR A 25 6.50 -7.94 -11.94
CA THR A 25 7.61 -8.87 -11.77
C THR A 25 8.16 -9.30 -13.12
N GLY A 26 9.43 -9.68 -13.15
CA GLY A 26 10.03 -10.24 -14.35
C GLY A 26 11.51 -10.58 -14.19
N PRO A 27 12.08 -11.30 -15.18
CA PRO A 27 13.51 -11.50 -15.24
C PRO A 27 14.24 -10.20 -15.59
N ILE A 28 15.49 -10.08 -15.15
CA ILE A 28 16.43 -9.06 -15.64
C ILE A 28 17.23 -9.71 -16.78
N GLU A 29 17.00 -9.24 -18.00
CA GLU A 29 17.57 -9.80 -19.22
C GLU A 29 19.10 -9.90 -19.16
N GLY A 30 19.65 -11.02 -19.63
CA GLY A 30 21.09 -11.28 -19.61
C GLY A 30 21.67 -11.64 -18.23
N THR A 31 20.84 -11.84 -17.21
CA THR A 31 21.29 -12.20 -15.85
C THR A 31 20.49 -13.37 -15.27
N ASN A 32 20.95 -13.89 -14.13
CA ASN A 32 20.20 -14.85 -13.32
C ASN A 32 19.36 -14.16 -12.23
N LEU A 33 18.91 -12.93 -12.47
CA LEU A 33 18.12 -12.15 -11.52
C LEU A 33 16.66 -12.02 -12.00
N ALA A 34 15.74 -11.97 -11.05
CA ALA A 34 14.36 -11.51 -11.25
C ALA A 34 14.02 -10.45 -10.21
N TYR A 35 13.19 -9.49 -10.59
CA TYR A 35 12.71 -8.44 -9.70
C TYR A 35 11.21 -8.59 -9.47
N ARG A 36 10.72 -8.09 -8.33
CA ARG A 36 9.30 -7.78 -8.12
C ARG A 36 9.16 -6.45 -7.40
N LEU A 37 8.16 -5.67 -7.80
CA LEU A 37 7.80 -4.43 -7.16
C LEU A 37 6.29 -4.42 -6.91
N ILE A 38 5.93 -4.35 -5.63
CA ILE A 38 4.55 -4.17 -5.19
C ILE A 38 4.42 -2.75 -4.64
N GLY A 39 3.43 -2.02 -5.13
CA GLY A 39 3.10 -0.68 -4.67
C GLY A 39 1.61 -0.55 -4.40
N GLU A 40 1.25 0.19 -3.37
CA GLU A 40 -0.15 0.51 -3.04
C GLU A 40 -0.26 1.93 -2.51
N TYR A 41 -1.31 2.62 -2.93
CA TYR A 41 -1.66 3.95 -2.44
C TYR A 41 -3.16 3.98 -2.10
N GLN A 42 -3.46 4.41 -0.89
CA GLN A 42 -4.81 4.60 -0.38
C GLN A 42 -5.01 6.04 0.05
N ASN A 43 -6.14 6.61 -0.35
CA ASN A 43 -6.64 7.89 0.15
C ASN A 43 -8.16 7.86 0.07
N GLU A 44 -8.81 7.61 1.20
CA GLU A 44 -10.26 7.50 1.30
C GLU A 44 -10.79 8.28 2.50
N ASP A 45 -12.00 8.81 2.37
CA ASP A 45 -12.69 9.49 3.45
C ASP A 45 -13.11 8.50 4.54
N TYR A 46 -12.96 8.91 5.79
CA TYR A 46 -13.27 8.07 6.93
C TYR A 46 -14.78 7.84 7.03
N TRP A 47 -15.21 6.62 7.31
CA TRP A 47 -16.62 6.24 7.31
C TRP A 47 -17.49 6.99 8.33
N ARG A 48 -16.87 7.59 9.37
CA ARG A 48 -17.54 8.47 10.34
C ARG A 48 -17.48 9.97 9.98
N ASN A 49 -17.03 10.31 8.77
CA ASN A 49 -16.98 11.67 8.22
C ASN A 49 -16.10 12.68 9.01
N PHE A 50 -15.04 12.24 9.70
CA PHE A 50 -14.13 13.14 10.45
C PHE A 50 -12.64 12.95 10.16
N GLY A 51 -12.26 12.53 8.96
CA GLY A 51 -10.86 12.39 8.60
C GLY A 51 -10.69 11.58 7.33
N LYS A 52 -9.45 11.15 7.06
CA LYS A 52 -9.12 10.29 5.91
C LYS A 52 -8.23 9.14 6.36
N ASN A 53 -8.44 7.96 5.78
CA ASN A 53 -7.45 6.90 5.80
C ASN A 53 -6.48 7.14 4.64
N LYS A 54 -5.21 7.32 4.96
CA LYS A 54 -4.12 7.44 3.99
C LYS A 54 -3.11 6.35 4.27
N SER A 55 -2.70 5.63 3.23
CA SER A 55 -1.63 4.64 3.34
C SER A 55 -0.81 4.64 2.05
N SER A 56 0.50 4.56 2.17
CA SER A 56 1.43 4.34 1.07
C SER A 56 2.28 3.12 1.40
N PHE A 57 2.42 2.21 0.45
CA PHE A 57 3.19 0.99 0.63
C PHE A 57 4.07 0.71 -0.58
N ILE A 58 5.30 0.32 -0.32
CA ILE A 58 6.24 -0.15 -1.33
C ILE A 58 6.99 -1.36 -0.81
N ALA A 59 7.10 -2.39 -1.66
CA ALA A 59 7.86 -3.60 -1.36
C ALA A 59 8.62 -4.10 -2.59
N PRO A 60 9.87 -3.64 -2.81
CA PRO A 60 10.72 -4.20 -3.83
C PRO A 60 11.37 -5.51 -3.35
N SER A 61 11.63 -6.41 -4.28
CA SER A 61 12.47 -7.59 -4.06
C SER A 61 13.29 -7.96 -5.29
N LEU A 62 14.42 -8.61 -5.03
CA LEU A 62 15.36 -9.12 -6.02
C LEU A 62 15.69 -10.57 -5.69
N THR A 63 15.49 -11.47 -6.64
CA THR A 63 15.81 -12.89 -6.51
C THR A 63 16.93 -13.25 -7.47
N TRP A 64 17.97 -13.90 -6.95
CA TRP A 64 19.06 -14.49 -7.72
C TRP A 64 18.91 -16.00 -7.79
N PHE A 65 19.09 -16.56 -8.99
CA PHE A 65 19.03 -17.98 -9.27
C PHE A 65 20.44 -18.53 -9.57
N GLY A 66 21.07 -19.14 -8.57
CA GLY A 66 22.30 -19.90 -8.73
C GLY A 66 22.02 -21.35 -9.15
N GLU A 67 23.07 -22.08 -9.52
CA GLU A 67 22.97 -23.49 -9.92
C GLU A 67 22.50 -24.40 -8.78
N ARG A 68 22.80 -24.02 -7.53
CA ARG A 68 22.55 -24.83 -6.32
C ARG A 68 21.80 -24.08 -5.22
N ALA A 69 21.50 -22.80 -5.42
CA ALA A 69 20.88 -21.95 -4.43
C ALA A 69 20.06 -20.85 -5.09
N THR A 70 18.96 -20.48 -4.45
CA THR A 70 18.16 -19.30 -4.79
C THR A 70 18.22 -18.35 -3.60
N VAL A 71 18.53 -17.08 -3.85
CA VAL A 71 18.64 -16.05 -2.80
C VAL A 71 17.67 -14.92 -3.13
N THR A 72 16.85 -14.52 -2.16
CA THR A 72 15.93 -13.38 -2.32
C THR A 72 16.25 -12.33 -1.27
N ALA A 73 16.44 -11.09 -1.74
CA ALA A 73 16.51 -9.90 -0.90
C ALA A 73 15.20 -9.11 -1.08
N SER A 74 14.59 -8.70 0.02
CA SER A 74 13.34 -7.94 0.00
C SER A 74 13.38 -6.80 1.00
N TYR A 75 12.65 -5.73 0.67
CA TYR A 75 12.41 -4.59 1.54
C TYR A 75 10.92 -4.28 1.53
N SER A 76 10.38 -3.80 2.65
CA SER A 76 9.02 -3.31 2.72
C SER A 76 8.96 -2.05 3.57
N HIS A 77 8.15 -1.10 3.12
CA HIS A 77 7.88 0.13 3.85
C HIS A 77 6.42 0.50 3.72
N ARG A 78 5.80 0.84 4.84
CA ARG A 78 4.44 1.36 4.90
C ARG A 78 4.42 2.63 5.73
N ASP A 79 3.89 3.69 5.14
CA ASP A 79 3.48 4.89 5.84
C ASP A 79 1.95 4.90 5.88
N TYR A 80 1.36 5.15 7.05
CA TYR A 80 -0.08 5.23 7.17
C TYR A 80 -0.50 6.27 8.19
N SER A 81 -1.62 6.92 7.90
CA SER A 81 -2.30 7.86 8.76
C SER A 81 -3.77 7.53 8.73
N ALA A 82 -4.32 7.15 9.88
CA ALA A 82 -5.73 6.90 10.06
C ALA A 82 -6.23 7.70 11.27
N PRO A 83 -7.48 8.16 11.28
CA PRO A 83 -8.04 8.85 12.44
C PRO A 83 -7.96 7.94 13.67
N PHE A 84 -7.54 8.50 14.81
CA PHE A 84 -7.55 7.78 16.07
C PHE A 84 -9.03 7.53 16.44
N ASP A 85 -9.42 6.26 16.64
CA ASP A 85 -10.85 5.89 16.67
C ASP A 85 -11.30 5.25 18.00
N ARG A 86 -10.41 5.24 19.01
CA ARG A 86 -10.66 4.72 20.36
C ARG A 86 -10.55 5.83 21.40
N GLY A 87 -11.55 6.71 21.44
CA GLY A 87 -11.65 7.79 22.43
C GLY A 87 -11.95 9.17 21.87
N THR A 88 -12.24 9.28 20.57
CA THR A 88 -12.55 10.56 19.92
C THR A 88 -13.80 11.19 20.54
N ILE A 89 -13.60 12.33 21.19
CA ILE A 89 -14.68 13.11 21.78
C ILE A 89 -15.33 13.90 20.65
N PHE A 90 -16.66 13.87 20.60
CA PHE A 90 -17.44 14.72 19.70
C PHE A 90 -17.93 15.96 20.44
N ASP A 91 -17.78 17.12 19.81
CA ASP A 91 -18.47 18.32 20.27
C ASP A 91 -19.93 18.26 19.81
N LEU A 92 -20.84 18.16 20.77
CA LEU A 92 -22.27 18.02 20.51
C LEU A 92 -22.90 19.30 19.94
N ASN A 93 -22.24 20.46 20.06
CA ASN A 93 -22.73 21.72 19.50
C ASN A 93 -22.43 21.84 18.00
N THR A 94 -21.29 21.29 17.57
CA THR A 94 -20.84 21.37 16.18
C THR A 94 -21.10 20.07 15.40
N GLY A 95 -21.32 18.95 16.09
CA GLY A 95 -21.52 17.64 15.48
C GLY A 95 -20.24 17.03 14.89
N HIS A 96 -19.08 17.62 15.20
CA HIS A 96 -17.77 17.19 14.68
C HIS A 96 -16.91 16.58 15.78
N ALA A 97 -15.96 15.73 15.38
CA ALA A 97 -14.89 15.28 16.26
C ALA A 97 -14.06 16.47 16.74
N VAL A 98 -13.70 16.49 18.03
CA VAL A 98 -12.78 17.48 18.59
C VAL A 98 -11.42 17.32 17.92
N ASN A 99 -10.86 18.43 17.44
CA ASN A 99 -9.51 18.44 16.90
C ASN A 99 -8.51 18.21 18.05
N VAL A 100 -7.72 17.14 17.97
CA VAL A 100 -6.72 16.73 18.97
C VAL A 100 -5.29 16.73 18.43
N ASP A 101 -5.07 17.34 17.25
CA ASP A 101 -3.74 17.58 16.70
C ASP A 101 -2.94 18.59 17.54
#